data_AF-A0A8C8IXF7-F1
#
_entry.id   AF-A0A8C8IXF7-F1
#
_cell.length_a   1.000
_cell.length_b   1.000
_cell.length_c   1.000
_cell.angle_alpha   90.00
_cell.angle_beta   90.00
_cell.angle_gamma   90.00
#
_symmetry.space_group_name_H-M   'P 1'
#
loop_
_entity.id
_entity.type
_entity.pdbx_description
1 polymer ?
#
loop_
_entity_poly.entity_id
_entity_poly.type
_entity_poly.pdbx_seq_one_letter_code
_entity_poly.pdbx_strand_id
1 'polypeptide(L)'
;MATRLQLIGGGGGSSFEFHGMDNGATLKEIGVAVEGWWVKAVRAELVDRRVATFGNSHTFNEFEFKLGERITKLSLWGNGVGTRLGAIKFTTSQNRQFFEKITSWPLKTEYPKDVTPEYVKSVSHHNDTSLTSSWSVSNKIESTLNMSVKVGIPYLVEVSSGFSLTVGVEQTTSLQKTETITESDTINVKIPPGKTMDVEITMVKANFDLDYRLFFPSTGVTYTSVRISTKET
;
A
#
# COMPACT_ATOMS: atom_id res chain seq x y z
N MET A 1 -3.77 -15.87 6.35
CA MET A 1 -4.49 -14.62 6.66
C MET A 1 -4.57 -14.52 8.17
N ALA A 2 -4.15 -13.41 8.79
CA ALA A 2 -4.21 -13.26 10.24
C ALA A 2 -5.64 -12.87 10.67
N THR A 3 -6.28 -13.68 11.50
CA THR A 3 -7.64 -13.42 12.02
C THR A 3 -7.54 -12.77 13.39
N ARG A 4 -8.33 -11.72 13.64
CA ARG A 4 -8.45 -11.09 14.96
C ARG A 4 -9.78 -11.48 15.59
N LEU A 5 -9.75 -12.15 16.73
CA LEU A 5 -10.92 -12.56 17.50
C LEU A 5 -10.96 -11.83 18.84
N GLN A 6 -12.13 -11.30 19.20
CA GLN A 6 -12.41 -10.85 20.55
C GLN A 6 -13.78 -11.39 20.98
N LEU A 7 -13.80 -12.07 22.12
CA LEU A 7 -15.01 -12.60 22.72
C LEU A 7 -15.50 -11.65 23.82
N ILE A 8 -16.80 -11.34 23.81
CA ILE A 8 -17.48 -10.52 24.82
C ILE A 8 -18.67 -11.31 25.34
N GLY A 9 -18.79 -11.47 26.66
CA GLY A 9 -19.84 -12.26 27.29
C GLY A 9 -19.41 -12.84 28.64
N GLY A 10 -19.95 -14.01 28.99
CA GLY A 10 -19.55 -14.76 30.18
C GLY A 10 -18.83 -16.07 29.86
N GLY A 11 -18.36 -16.75 30.90
CA GLY A 11 -17.61 -18.02 30.77
C GLY A 11 -18.45 -19.30 30.77
N GLY A 12 -19.77 -19.21 30.52
CA GLY A 12 -20.68 -20.37 30.52
C GLY A 12 -21.13 -20.76 29.11
N GLY A 13 -21.83 -21.91 29.00
CA GLY A 13 -22.29 -22.47 27.74
C GLY A 13 -21.28 -23.43 27.10
N SER A 14 -21.66 -24.02 25.96
CA SER A 14 -20.76 -24.86 25.17
C SER A 14 -20.00 -24.01 24.16
N SER A 15 -18.69 -24.27 24.02
CA SER A 15 -17.89 -23.62 22.97
C SER A 15 -18.40 -24.02 21.59
N PHE A 16 -18.35 -23.08 20.65
CA PHE A 16 -18.66 -23.32 19.25
C PHE A 16 -17.79 -22.42 18.37
N GLU A 17 -17.49 -22.89 17.16
CA GLU A 17 -16.79 -22.13 16.14
C GLU A 17 -17.50 -22.32 14.80
N PHE A 18 -17.68 -21.24 14.06
CA PHE A 18 -18.32 -21.26 12.75
C PHE A 18 -17.67 -20.23 11.84
N HIS A 19 -16.78 -20.71 10.99
CA HIS A 19 -15.94 -19.86 10.14
C HIS A 19 -15.62 -20.53 8.80
N GLY A 20 -15.25 -19.72 7.82
CA GLY A 20 -14.71 -20.16 6.53
C GLY A 20 -13.20 -19.98 6.40
N MET A 21 -12.43 -20.04 7.48
CA MET A 21 -10.98 -19.87 7.41
C MET A 21 -10.28 -20.89 6.48
N ASP A 22 -10.84 -22.10 6.35
CA ASP A 22 -10.26 -23.17 5.54
C ASP A 22 -10.48 -23.00 4.02
N ASN A 23 -11.53 -22.26 3.63
CA ASN A 23 -11.94 -22.13 2.23
C ASN A 23 -12.22 -20.69 1.78
N GLY A 24 -11.97 -19.70 2.63
CA GLY A 24 -12.24 -18.28 2.38
C GLY A 24 -13.71 -17.88 2.46
N ALA A 25 -14.62 -18.76 2.89
CA ALA A 25 -16.05 -18.41 2.98
C ALA A 25 -16.30 -17.33 4.03
N THR A 26 -16.98 -16.26 3.63
CA THR A 26 -17.36 -15.13 4.48
C THR A 26 -18.82 -15.20 4.89
N LEU A 27 -19.20 -14.39 5.88
CA LEU A 27 -20.58 -14.25 6.34
C LEU A 27 -21.45 -13.64 5.23
N LYS A 28 -22.51 -14.34 4.83
CA LYS A 28 -23.53 -13.90 3.87
C LYS A 28 -24.73 -13.27 4.57
N GLU A 29 -25.16 -13.86 5.68
CA GLU A 29 -26.31 -13.40 6.44
C GLU A 29 -26.11 -13.65 7.93
N ILE A 30 -26.62 -12.74 8.76
CA ILE A 30 -26.70 -12.92 10.21
C ILE A 30 -28.11 -12.65 10.71
N GLY A 31 -28.66 -13.57 11.47
CA GLY A 31 -29.88 -13.42 12.24
C GLY A 31 -29.56 -13.33 13.73
N VAL A 32 -30.13 -12.37 14.44
CA VAL A 32 -29.97 -12.23 15.89
C VAL A 32 -31.33 -12.18 16.56
N ALA A 33 -31.47 -13.00 17.61
CA ALA A 33 -32.63 -13.01 18.49
C ALA A 33 -32.22 -12.50 19.88
N VAL A 34 -33.02 -11.61 20.45
CA VAL A 34 -32.77 -11.00 21.76
C VAL A 34 -33.92 -11.31 22.72
N GLU A 35 -33.62 -11.42 24.01
CA GLU A 35 -34.61 -11.69 25.04
C GLU A 35 -34.19 -11.01 26.35
N GLY A 36 -35.10 -10.25 26.97
CA GLY A 36 -34.96 -9.67 28.30
C GLY A 36 -33.58 -9.06 28.61
N TRP A 37 -32.66 -9.89 29.10
CA TRP A 37 -31.32 -9.51 29.53
C TRP A 37 -30.16 -10.19 28.76
N TRP A 38 -30.40 -10.93 27.67
CA TRP A 38 -29.32 -11.50 26.83
C TRP A 38 -29.67 -11.63 25.33
N VAL A 39 -28.63 -11.77 24.50
CA VAL A 39 -28.77 -12.25 23.12
C VAL A 39 -29.09 -13.74 23.17
N LYS A 40 -30.32 -14.10 22.80
CA LYS A 40 -30.91 -15.45 22.95
C LYS A 40 -30.32 -16.45 21.96
N ALA A 41 -30.18 -16.04 20.71
CA ALA A 41 -29.65 -16.88 19.65
C ALA A 41 -29.02 -16.06 18.51
N VAL A 42 -28.06 -16.66 17.82
CA VAL A 42 -27.48 -16.13 16.57
C VAL A 42 -27.55 -17.22 15.51
N ARG A 43 -28.09 -16.87 14.35
CA ARG A 43 -28.07 -17.67 13.13
C ARG A 43 -27.09 -17.05 12.16
N ALA A 44 -26.24 -17.86 11.53
CA ALA A 44 -25.27 -17.39 10.56
C ALA A 44 -25.31 -18.26 9.31
N GLU A 45 -25.30 -17.61 8.15
CA GLU A 45 -25.11 -18.26 6.85
C GLU A 45 -23.81 -17.76 6.22
N LEU A 46 -22.99 -18.67 5.73
CA LEU A 46 -21.79 -18.37 4.96
C LEU A 46 -22.07 -18.43 3.46
N VAL A 47 -21.23 -17.77 2.67
CA VAL A 47 -21.33 -17.76 1.19
C VAL A 47 -21.22 -19.16 0.56
N ASP A 48 -20.65 -20.13 1.26
CA ASP A 48 -20.58 -21.54 0.85
C ASP A 48 -21.82 -22.36 1.24
N ARG A 49 -22.91 -21.69 1.63
CA ARG A 49 -24.23 -22.26 2.01
C ARG A 49 -24.25 -23.02 3.33
N ARG A 50 -23.16 -23.04 4.11
CA ARG A 50 -23.22 -23.56 5.47
C ARG A 50 -24.08 -22.61 6.31
N VAL A 51 -24.97 -23.20 7.12
CA VAL A 51 -25.85 -22.48 8.04
C VAL A 51 -25.72 -23.10 9.42
N ALA A 52 -25.61 -22.27 10.45
CA ALA A 52 -25.60 -22.71 11.84
C ALA A 52 -26.45 -21.77 12.71
N THR A 53 -27.06 -22.34 13.75
CA THR A 53 -27.80 -21.60 14.79
C THR A 53 -27.23 -21.94 16.15
N PHE A 54 -26.90 -20.92 16.93
CA PHE A 54 -26.36 -21.01 18.28
C PHE A 54 -27.31 -20.37 19.26
N GLY A 55 -27.68 -21.08 20.33
CA GLY A 55 -28.81 -20.72 21.17
C GLY A 55 -30.12 -21.30 20.64
N ASN A 56 -31.25 -20.86 21.18
CA ASN A 56 -32.56 -21.40 20.84
C ASN A 56 -33.55 -20.27 20.50
N SER A 57 -33.84 -20.08 19.21
CA SER A 57 -34.90 -19.18 18.72
C SER A 57 -35.39 -19.65 17.36
N HIS A 58 -36.65 -19.34 17.05
CA HIS A 58 -37.26 -19.57 15.74
C HIS A 58 -37.48 -18.29 14.93
N THR A 59 -37.32 -17.13 15.57
CA THR A 59 -37.49 -15.79 14.99
C THR A 59 -36.23 -14.98 15.21
N PHE A 60 -35.80 -14.27 14.17
CA PHE A 60 -34.56 -13.50 14.15
C PHE A 60 -34.81 -12.17 13.45
N ASN A 61 -34.13 -11.12 13.89
CA ASN A 61 -33.90 -9.95 13.06
C ASN A 61 -32.68 -10.26 12.19
N GLU A 62 -32.87 -10.21 10.87
CA GLU A 62 -31.87 -10.67 9.90
C GLU A 62 -31.22 -9.51 9.15
N PHE A 63 -29.95 -9.71 8.79
CA PHE A 63 -29.18 -8.81 7.95
C PHE A 63 -28.42 -9.62 6.91
N GLU A 64 -28.85 -9.51 5.66
CA GLU A 64 -28.16 -10.08 4.50
C GLU A 64 -27.15 -9.07 3.95
N PHE A 65 -25.90 -9.50 3.76
CA PHE A 65 -24.83 -8.71 3.16
C PHE A 65 -24.96 -8.73 1.63
N LYS A 66 -24.84 -7.57 0.99
CA LYS A 66 -24.73 -7.50 -0.47
C LYS A 66 -23.35 -7.99 -0.91
N LEU A 67 -23.23 -8.37 -2.18
CA LEU A 67 -21.95 -8.77 -2.76
C LEU A 67 -20.87 -7.69 -2.54
N GLY A 68 -19.75 -8.08 -1.94
CA GLY A 68 -18.62 -7.20 -1.62
C GLY A 68 -18.83 -6.26 -0.42
N GLU A 69 -19.99 -6.30 0.24
CA GLU A 69 -20.25 -5.52 1.43
C GLU A 69 -19.52 -6.12 2.65
N ARG A 70 -18.87 -5.26 3.43
CA ARG A 70 -18.09 -5.66 4.60
C ARG A 70 -18.45 -4.83 5.82
N ILE A 71 -18.29 -5.39 7.02
CA ILE A 71 -18.37 -4.64 8.27
C ILE A 71 -17.19 -3.67 8.36
N THR A 72 -17.46 -2.40 8.69
CA THR A 72 -16.43 -1.38 8.89
C THR A 72 -16.25 -0.99 10.34
N LYS A 73 -17.35 -1.03 11.11
CA LYS A 73 -17.37 -0.79 12.55
C LYS A 73 -18.20 -1.87 13.22
N LEU A 74 -17.69 -2.44 14.31
CA LEU A 74 -18.37 -3.43 15.13
C LEU A 74 -18.32 -2.97 16.59
N SER A 75 -19.45 -3.03 17.26
CA SER A 75 -19.53 -2.81 18.70
C SER A 75 -20.29 -3.96 19.34
N LEU A 76 -19.73 -4.48 20.43
CA LEU A 76 -20.34 -5.52 21.23
C LEU A 76 -20.57 -5.00 22.65
N TRP A 77 -21.60 -5.52 23.32
CA TRP A 77 -21.86 -5.25 24.73
C TRP A 77 -22.07 -6.58 25.44
N GLY A 78 -21.54 -6.69 26.67
CA GLY A 78 -22.04 -7.69 27.61
C GLY A 78 -23.41 -7.26 28.15
N ASN A 79 -24.10 -8.18 28.82
CA ASN A 79 -25.37 -7.91 29.51
C ASN A 79 -25.23 -7.00 30.76
N GLY A 80 -24.05 -6.45 31.03
CA GLY A 80 -23.81 -5.54 32.16
C GLY A 80 -23.44 -6.22 33.49
N VAL A 81 -23.45 -7.56 33.56
CA VAL A 81 -22.93 -8.34 34.70
C VAL A 81 -21.86 -9.36 34.28
N GLY A 82 -21.51 -9.42 32.99
CA GLY A 82 -20.43 -10.27 32.48
C GLY A 82 -20.78 -11.75 32.36
N THR A 83 -22.08 -12.09 32.23
CA THR A 83 -22.52 -13.49 32.13
C THR A 83 -23.02 -13.88 30.75
N ARG A 84 -23.42 -12.91 29.93
CA ARG A 84 -23.96 -13.11 28.58
C ARG A 84 -23.60 -11.94 27.67
N LEU A 85 -23.72 -12.17 26.36
CA LEU A 85 -23.74 -11.11 25.37
C LEU A 85 -25.06 -10.34 25.47
N GLY A 86 -25.00 -9.01 25.37
CA GLY A 86 -26.13 -8.10 25.55
C GLY A 86 -26.50 -7.29 24.31
N ALA A 87 -25.57 -7.06 23.37
CA ALA A 87 -25.90 -6.45 22.09
C ALA A 87 -24.84 -6.68 21.03
N ILE A 88 -25.27 -6.62 19.76
CA ILE A 88 -24.44 -6.63 18.57
C ILE A 88 -24.84 -5.43 17.72
N LYS A 89 -23.87 -4.56 17.43
CA LYS A 89 -24.05 -3.44 16.50
C LYS A 89 -22.95 -3.45 15.46
N PHE A 90 -23.30 -3.27 14.20
CA PHE A 90 -22.30 -3.00 13.18
C PHE A 90 -22.77 -2.02 12.11
N THR A 91 -21.81 -1.35 11.49
CA THR A 91 -22.00 -0.53 10.28
C THR A 91 -21.21 -1.16 9.15
N THR A 92 -21.79 -1.16 7.94
CA THR A 92 -21.16 -1.73 6.75
C THR A 92 -20.46 -0.70 5.87
N SER A 93 -19.72 -1.16 4.88
CA SER A 93 -19.11 -0.34 3.83
C SER A 93 -20.12 0.39 2.94
N GLN A 94 -21.40 -0.01 3.00
CA GLN A 94 -22.50 0.69 2.34
C GLN A 94 -23.27 1.61 3.29
N ASN A 95 -22.70 1.90 4.46
CA ASN A 95 -23.31 2.73 5.50
C ASN A 95 -24.68 2.20 6.01
N ARG A 96 -24.93 0.89 5.86
CA ARG A 96 -26.09 0.22 6.47
C ARG A 96 -25.74 -0.14 7.91
N GLN A 97 -26.73 -0.08 8.80
CA GLN A 97 -26.56 -0.39 10.21
C GLN A 97 -27.46 -1.57 10.61
N PHE A 98 -26.93 -2.43 11.45
CA PHE A 98 -27.66 -3.47 12.16
C PHE A 98 -27.39 -3.29 13.65
N PHE A 99 -28.44 -3.29 14.47
CA PHE A 99 -28.29 -3.12 15.91
C PHE A 99 -29.35 -3.90 16.68
N GLU A 100 -28.93 -5.02 17.23
CA GLU A 100 -29.78 -5.87 18.07
C GLU A 100 -29.28 -5.82 19.50
N LYS A 101 -30.20 -5.53 20.43
CA LYS A 101 -29.90 -5.34 21.85
C LYS A 101 -30.99 -5.93 22.73
N ILE A 102 -30.58 -6.29 23.94
CA ILE A 102 -31.49 -6.67 25.03
C ILE A 102 -32.56 -5.61 25.28
N THR A 103 -33.74 -6.06 25.72
CA THR A 103 -34.95 -5.24 25.80
C THR A 103 -35.27 -4.75 27.20
N SER A 104 -34.81 -5.43 28.25
CA SER A 104 -35.14 -5.12 29.65
C SER A 104 -34.03 -4.42 30.42
N TRP A 105 -32.76 -4.73 30.15
CA TRP A 105 -31.62 -4.17 30.89
C TRP A 105 -30.87 -3.12 30.08
N PRO A 106 -30.37 -2.04 30.71
CA PRO A 106 -29.58 -1.03 30.00
C PRO A 106 -28.22 -1.59 29.60
N LEU A 107 -27.75 -1.20 28.42
CA LEU A 107 -26.38 -1.45 27.98
C LEU A 107 -25.42 -0.61 28.82
N LYS A 108 -24.31 -1.23 29.27
CA LYS A 108 -23.24 -0.57 30.02
C LYS A 108 -22.04 -0.31 29.11
N THR A 109 -20.98 -1.10 29.25
CA THR A 109 -19.73 -0.92 28.50
C THR A 109 -19.86 -1.36 27.05
N GLU A 110 -19.63 -0.42 26.14
CA GLU A 110 -19.41 -0.69 24.71
C GLU A 110 -17.97 -1.16 24.49
N TYR A 111 -17.82 -2.21 23.69
CA TYR A 111 -16.53 -2.68 23.20
C TYR A 111 -16.44 -2.40 21.69
N PRO A 112 -16.01 -1.18 21.30
CA PRO A 112 -15.92 -0.82 19.89
C PRO A 112 -14.68 -1.45 19.24
N LYS A 113 -14.83 -1.80 17.97
CA LYS A 113 -13.77 -2.28 17.08
C LYS A 113 -13.93 -1.68 15.70
N ASP A 114 -12.87 -1.02 15.26
CA ASP A 114 -12.65 -0.77 13.85
C ASP A 114 -12.24 -2.09 13.19
N VAL A 115 -13.09 -2.53 12.26
CA VAL A 115 -12.96 -3.83 11.56
C VAL A 115 -12.27 -3.63 10.21
N THR A 116 -11.85 -2.41 9.90
CA THR A 116 -11.16 -2.11 8.65
C THR A 116 -9.66 -2.29 8.84
N PRO A 117 -9.05 -3.36 8.28
CA PRO A 117 -7.62 -3.48 8.31
C PRO A 117 -7.02 -2.36 7.47
N GLU A 118 -6.00 -1.69 8.01
CA GLU A 118 -5.09 -0.88 7.20
C GLU A 118 -4.40 -1.84 6.23
N TYR A 119 -4.58 -1.62 4.93
CA TYR A 119 -4.00 -2.48 3.92
C TYR A 119 -2.65 -1.91 3.50
N VAL A 120 -1.58 -2.68 3.70
CA VAL A 120 -0.25 -2.33 3.19
C VAL A 120 -0.06 -3.08 1.88
N LYS A 121 0.11 -2.33 0.79
CA LYS A 121 0.47 -2.89 -0.51
C LYS A 121 1.89 -2.51 -0.86
N SER A 122 2.72 -3.48 -1.20
CA SER A 122 4.03 -3.22 -1.79
C SER A 122 3.86 -2.98 -3.29
N VAL A 123 4.41 -1.87 -3.78
CA VAL A 123 4.51 -1.55 -5.21
C VAL A 123 5.99 -1.51 -5.54
N SER A 124 6.41 -2.39 -6.45
CA SER A 124 7.78 -2.48 -6.91
C SER A 124 7.88 -1.96 -8.33
N HIS A 125 8.94 -1.22 -8.65
CA HIS A 125 9.29 -0.90 -10.02
C HIS A 125 10.68 -1.43 -10.33
N HIS A 126 10.88 -1.78 -11.60
CA HIS A 126 12.14 -2.25 -12.14
C HIS A 126 12.20 -1.77 -13.58
N ASN A 127 13.19 -0.92 -13.89
CA ASN A 127 13.33 -0.37 -15.21
C ASN A 127 14.80 -0.32 -15.62
N ASP A 128 15.10 -0.89 -16.78
CA ASP A 128 16.42 -0.82 -17.38
C ASP A 128 16.46 0.42 -18.30
N THR A 129 17.44 1.28 -18.06
CA THR A 129 17.68 2.46 -18.89
C THR A 129 19.14 2.53 -19.29
N SER A 130 19.47 3.39 -20.25
CA SER A 130 20.83 3.55 -20.76
C SER A 130 21.41 4.89 -20.32
N LEU A 131 22.56 4.87 -19.66
CA LEU A 131 23.39 6.04 -19.43
C LEU A 131 24.38 6.16 -20.59
N THR A 132 24.38 7.29 -21.28
CA THR A 132 25.31 7.55 -22.40
C THR A 132 26.13 8.79 -22.12
N SER A 133 27.42 8.70 -22.39
CA SER A 133 28.38 9.81 -22.29
C SER A 133 29.21 9.87 -23.57
N SER A 134 29.44 11.08 -24.07
CA SER A 134 30.15 11.34 -25.31
C SER A 134 30.96 12.62 -25.18
N TRP A 135 32.22 12.57 -25.59
CA TRP A 135 33.14 13.70 -25.58
C TRP A 135 33.63 13.96 -27.01
N SER A 136 33.35 15.15 -27.54
CA SER A 136 33.89 15.64 -28.81
C SER A 136 35.39 15.98 -28.72
N VAL A 137 36.12 15.66 -29.77
CA VAL A 137 37.54 15.99 -29.89
C VAL A 137 37.74 16.75 -31.20
N SER A 138 38.50 17.84 -31.15
CA SER A 138 38.82 18.64 -32.32
C SER A 138 39.91 17.99 -33.17
N ASN A 139 39.96 18.34 -34.46
CA ASN A 139 41.01 17.95 -35.40
C ASN A 139 41.16 16.44 -35.66
N LYS A 140 40.15 15.63 -35.33
CA LYS A 140 40.11 14.17 -35.55
C LYS A 140 41.27 13.40 -34.90
N ILE A 141 41.82 13.88 -33.79
CA ILE A 141 42.96 13.25 -33.10
C ILE A 141 42.62 11.83 -32.60
N GLU A 142 41.35 11.56 -32.33
CA GLU A 142 40.85 10.24 -31.96
C GLU A 142 41.02 9.18 -33.06
N SER A 143 41.27 9.60 -34.31
CA SER A 143 41.57 8.67 -35.41
C SER A 143 43.02 8.16 -35.43
N THR A 144 43.92 8.83 -34.72
CA THR A 144 45.36 8.51 -34.68
C THR A 144 45.85 8.09 -33.31
N LEU A 145 45.17 8.50 -32.23
CA LEU A 145 45.53 8.18 -30.85
C LEU A 145 44.38 7.45 -30.15
N ASN A 146 44.74 6.44 -29.36
CA ASN A 146 43.78 5.81 -28.44
C ASN A 146 43.62 6.71 -27.21
N MET A 147 42.42 7.29 -27.06
CA MET A 147 42.15 8.32 -26.07
C MET A 147 41.17 7.82 -25.01
N SER A 148 41.45 8.17 -23.76
CA SER A 148 40.54 8.00 -22.63
C SER A 148 40.44 9.30 -21.85
N VAL A 149 39.27 9.59 -21.30
CA VAL A 149 39.01 10.77 -20.48
C VAL A 149 38.87 10.32 -19.03
N LYS A 150 39.46 11.06 -18.09
CA LYS A 150 39.27 10.86 -16.66
C LYS A 150 38.47 12.03 -16.09
N VAL A 151 37.18 11.83 -15.88
CA VAL A 151 36.23 12.86 -15.38
C VAL A 151 35.12 12.22 -14.56
N GLY A 152 34.46 13.02 -13.73
CA GLY A 152 33.16 12.66 -13.17
C GLY A 152 32.05 12.90 -14.20
N ILE A 153 31.15 11.93 -14.35
CA ILE A 153 29.97 12.07 -15.23
C ILE A 153 28.88 12.83 -14.47
N PRO A 154 28.30 13.91 -15.03
CA PRO A 154 27.23 14.64 -14.37
C PRO A 154 25.94 13.80 -14.31
N TYR A 155 25.19 13.96 -13.22
CA TYR A 155 23.89 13.31 -12.98
C TYR A 155 22.93 14.26 -12.25
N LEU A 156 21.63 14.00 -12.37
CA LEU A 156 20.61 14.73 -11.63
C LEU A 156 20.41 14.15 -10.24
N VAL A 157 20.20 15.03 -9.27
CA VAL A 157 19.65 14.69 -7.97
C VAL A 157 18.41 15.54 -7.71
N GLU A 158 17.35 14.92 -7.19
CA GLU A 158 16.16 15.64 -6.75
C GLU A 158 16.41 16.30 -5.39
N VAL A 159 16.01 17.56 -5.26
CA VAL A 159 16.10 18.37 -4.05
C VAL A 159 14.75 19.06 -3.82
N SER A 160 14.55 19.64 -2.63
CA SER A 160 13.26 20.28 -2.29
C SER A 160 12.86 21.43 -3.22
N SER A 161 13.82 22.06 -3.91
CA SER A 161 13.59 23.13 -4.89
C SER A 161 13.52 22.65 -6.35
N GLY A 162 13.46 21.33 -6.61
CA GLY A 162 13.42 20.75 -7.94
C GLY A 162 14.62 19.83 -8.21
N PHE A 163 15.33 20.03 -9.33
CA PHE A 163 16.49 19.21 -9.69
C PHE A 163 17.79 20.00 -9.57
N SER A 164 18.83 19.33 -9.09
CA SER A 164 20.19 19.86 -9.03
C SER A 164 21.12 18.99 -9.86
N LEU A 165 22.05 19.63 -10.58
CA LEU A 165 23.10 18.95 -11.34
C LEU A 165 24.31 18.72 -10.45
N THR A 166 24.75 17.48 -10.33
CA THR A 166 25.94 17.10 -9.54
C THR A 166 26.92 16.32 -10.41
N VAL A 167 28.22 16.40 -10.10
CA VAL A 167 29.26 15.66 -10.80
C VAL A 167 29.61 14.39 -10.03
N GLY A 168 29.63 13.25 -10.71
CA GLY A 168 30.00 11.96 -10.15
C GLY A 168 31.48 11.86 -9.77
N VAL A 169 31.85 10.72 -9.20
CA VAL A 169 33.25 10.40 -8.90
C VAL A 169 34.05 10.33 -10.20
N GLU A 170 35.28 10.85 -10.18
CA GLU A 170 36.17 10.77 -11.34
C GLU A 170 36.53 9.33 -11.68
N GLN A 171 36.38 9.00 -12.96
CA GLN A 171 36.70 7.68 -13.48
C GLN A 171 37.19 7.77 -14.92
N THR A 172 38.02 6.81 -15.33
CA THR A 172 38.55 6.74 -16.69
C THR A 172 37.54 6.04 -17.61
N THR A 173 37.25 6.66 -18.74
CA THR A 173 36.25 6.22 -19.73
C THR A 173 36.73 6.49 -21.16
N SER A 174 36.19 5.75 -22.14
CA SER A 174 36.37 6.02 -23.58
C SER A 174 35.70 7.34 -23.98
N LEU A 175 35.97 7.84 -25.20
CA LEU A 175 35.33 9.05 -25.76
C LEU A 175 33.83 8.89 -26.06
N GLN A 176 33.33 7.66 -26.12
CA GLN A 176 31.91 7.35 -26.13
C GLN A 176 31.69 6.11 -25.30
N LYS A 177 30.72 6.17 -24.40
CA LYS A 177 30.38 5.05 -23.51
C LYS A 177 28.88 5.04 -23.28
N THR A 178 28.28 3.87 -23.49
CA THR A 178 26.89 3.58 -23.13
C THR A 178 26.87 2.38 -22.20
N GLU A 179 26.17 2.51 -21.08
CA GLU A 179 25.96 1.45 -20.10
C GLU A 179 24.48 1.31 -19.80
N THR A 180 24.02 0.08 -19.62
CA THR A 180 22.70 -0.18 -19.07
C THR A 180 22.76 -0.04 -17.56
N ILE A 181 21.89 0.79 -17.01
CA ILE A 181 21.67 0.94 -15.58
C ILE A 181 20.26 0.45 -15.25
N THR A 182 20.15 -0.24 -14.12
CA THR A 182 18.89 -0.77 -13.62
C THR A 182 18.46 0.07 -12.43
N GLU A 183 17.29 0.69 -12.53
CA GLU A 183 16.65 1.40 -11.43
C GLU A 183 15.51 0.55 -10.88
N SER A 184 15.54 0.31 -9.57
CA SER A 184 14.48 -0.44 -8.91
C SER A 184 14.28 0.04 -7.48
N ASP A 185 13.02 0.20 -7.10
CA ASP A 185 12.63 0.48 -5.72
C ASP A 185 11.33 -0.27 -5.37
N THR A 186 11.07 -0.40 -4.08
CA THR A 186 9.81 -0.92 -3.55
C THR A 186 9.25 0.01 -2.49
N ILE A 187 8.04 0.50 -2.75
CA ILE A 187 7.33 1.40 -1.86
C ILE A 187 6.19 0.64 -1.20
N ASN A 188 6.07 0.76 0.12
CA ASN A 188 4.93 0.24 0.88
C ASN A 188 3.87 1.33 1.03
N VAL A 189 2.75 1.17 0.33
CA VAL A 189 1.62 2.10 0.36
C VAL A 189 0.61 1.64 1.39
N LYS A 190 0.32 2.50 2.37
CA LYS A 190 -0.74 2.28 3.36
C LYS A 190 -2.05 2.83 2.82
N ILE A 191 -3.01 1.95 2.55
CA ILE A 191 -4.32 2.31 2.01
C ILE A 191 -5.33 2.43 3.16
N PRO A 192 -5.85 3.63 3.44
CA PRO A 192 -6.84 3.80 4.49
C PRO A 192 -8.16 3.08 4.17
N PRO A 193 -8.92 2.71 5.20
CA PRO A 193 -10.24 2.11 5.06
C PRO A 193 -11.19 2.87 4.12
N GLY A 194 -11.69 2.18 3.09
CA GLY A 194 -12.71 2.74 2.20
C GLY A 194 -12.20 3.87 1.29
N LYS A 195 -10.88 4.02 1.17
CA LYS A 195 -10.25 4.95 0.25
C LYS A 195 -9.58 4.20 -0.91
N THR A 196 -9.57 4.84 -2.06
CA THR A 196 -8.74 4.47 -3.20
C THR A 196 -7.52 5.36 -3.20
N MET A 197 -6.36 4.80 -3.51
CA MET A 197 -5.12 5.55 -3.71
C MET A 197 -4.58 5.23 -5.10
N ASP A 198 -4.30 6.28 -5.86
CA ASP A 198 -3.57 6.18 -7.11
C ASP A 198 -2.08 6.30 -6.82
N VAL A 199 -1.29 5.42 -7.40
CA VAL A 199 0.17 5.40 -7.24
C VAL A 199 0.77 5.67 -8.60
N GLU A 200 1.42 6.81 -8.74
CA GLU A 200 2.15 7.21 -9.93
C GLU A 200 3.65 7.07 -9.66
N ILE A 201 4.35 6.36 -10.54
CA ILE A 201 5.80 6.20 -10.49
C ILE A 201 6.35 6.85 -11.75
N THR A 202 7.09 7.95 -11.56
CA THR A 202 7.70 8.71 -12.65
C THR A 202 9.20 8.53 -12.67
N MET A 203 9.75 8.28 -13.85
CA MET A 203 11.20 8.25 -14.06
C MET A 203 11.60 9.46 -14.91
N VAL A 204 12.56 10.25 -14.43
CA VAL A 204 13.01 11.45 -15.13
C VAL A 204 14.23 11.11 -15.97
N LYS A 205 14.18 11.51 -17.25
CA LYS A 205 15.30 11.41 -18.17
C LYS A 205 15.80 12.81 -18.50
N ALA A 206 17.10 13.04 -18.32
CA ALA A 206 17.76 14.28 -18.69
C ALA A 206 18.75 14.05 -19.83
N ASN A 207 18.85 15.03 -20.72
CA ASN A 207 19.91 15.10 -21.72
C ASN A 207 20.78 16.32 -21.38
N PHE A 208 22.07 16.09 -21.26
CA PHE A 208 23.04 17.15 -20.99
C PHE A 208 23.84 17.44 -22.24
N ASP A 209 23.79 18.69 -22.68
CA ASP A 209 24.69 19.24 -23.68
C ASP A 209 25.47 20.37 -22.99
N LEU A 210 26.67 20.05 -22.54
CA LEU A 210 27.46 20.91 -21.67
C LEU A 210 28.84 21.17 -22.30
N ASP A 211 29.23 22.44 -22.30
CA ASP A 211 30.60 22.84 -22.64
C ASP A 211 31.58 22.29 -21.58
N TYR A 212 32.73 21.79 -22.04
CA TYR A 212 33.79 21.30 -21.15
C TYR A 212 35.17 21.72 -21.62
N ARG A 213 36.13 21.67 -20.70
CA ARG A 213 37.57 21.87 -20.98
C ARG A 213 38.36 20.70 -20.43
N LEU A 214 39.14 20.07 -21.30
CA LEU A 214 40.07 19.02 -20.94
C LEU A 214 41.50 19.46 -21.23
N PHE A 215 42.42 19.09 -20.35
CA PHE A 215 43.84 19.31 -20.54
C PHE A 215 44.49 18.03 -21.05
N PHE A 216 45.18 18.12 -22.19
CA PHE A 216 45.98 17.01 -22.74
C PHE A 216 47.40 17.10 -22.17
N PRO A 217 47.81 16.18 -21.28
CA PRO A 217 49.08 16.32 -20.56
C PRO A 217 50.31 16.17 -21.45
N SER A 218 50.17 15.65 -22.68
CA SER A 218 51.30 15.30 -23.55
C SER A 218 51.75 16.41 -24.52
N THR A 219 50.97 17.47 -24.74
CA THR A 219 51.39 18.62 -25.58
C THR A 219 50.59 19.86 -25.20
N GLY A 220 51.24 20.95 -24.76
CA GLY A 220 50.63 22.17 -24.25
C GLY A 220 49.81 22.98 -25.26
N VAL A 221 48.60 22.51 -25.58
CA VAL A 221 47.64 23.25 -26.43
C VAL A 221 46.29 23.34 -25.73
N THR A 222 45.79 24.57 -25.58
CA THR A 222 44.52 24.93 -24.97
C THR A 222 43.54 25.38 -26.05
N TYR A 223 42.30 24.85 -26.07
CA TYR A 223 41.23 25.32 -26.96
C TYR A 223 40.07 25.92 -26.17
N THR A 224 39.42 26.95 -26.72
CA THR A 224 38.25 27.66 -26.14
C THR A 224 37.26 28.01 -27.25
N SER A 225 35.97 27.65 -27.10
CA SER A 225 34.82 28.53 -27.40
C SER A 225 33.49 27.88 -26.94
N VAL A 226 32.46 28.72 -26.83
CA VAL A 226 31.26 28.67 -25.97
C VAL A 226 29.97 28.67 -26.80
N ARG A 227 28.89 28.00 -26.33
CA ARG A 227 27.48 28.49 -26.39
C ARG A 227 26.49 27.53 -25.69
N ILE A 228 25.69 28.07 -24.76
CA ILE A 228 24.61 27.35 -24.06
C ILE A 228 23.25 27.78 -24.64
N SER A 229 22.37 26.81 -24.93
CA SER A 229 20.93 27.02 -25.14
C SER A 229 20.16 25.89 -24.46
N THR A 230 19.33 26.22 -23.49
CA THR A 230 18.33 25.29 -22.95
C THR A 230 17.05 25.37 -23.79
N LYS A 231 16.44 24.22 -24.06
CA LYS A 231 15.08 24.14 -24.61
C LYS A 231 14.26 23.26 -23.68
N GLU A 232 13.30 23.86 -23.00
CA GLU A 232 12.27 23.13 -22.26
C GLU A 232 11.22 22.63 -23.27
N THR A 233 10.79 21.38 -23.10
CA THR A 233 9.63 20.77 -23.80
C THR A 233 8.56 20.42 -22.81
#